data_AF-A0A8J5M2I6-F1
#
_entry.id   AF-A0A8J5M2I6-F1
#
_cell.length_a   1.000
_cell.length_b   1.000
_cell.length_c   1.000
_cell.angle_alpha   90.00
_cell.angle_beta   90.00
_cell.angle_gamma   90.00
#
_symmetry.space_group_name_H-M   'P 1'
#
loop_
_entity.id
_entity.type
_entity.pdbx_description
1 polymer ?
#
loop_
_entity_poly.entity_id
_entity_poly.type
_entity_poly.pdbx_seq_one_letter_code
_entity_poly.pdbx_strand_id
1 'polypeptide(L)'
;MQWPIVILLTAVAFVGVVAQTTGQVVEILVGAGCKFSNYTALPKATATEPSYSLQLDPGLGKGIYVVHFTQFNLPEADVLIIRGSDATSPPVAALSGMNATGKFYSSGIAGSGITLELFKASAPDKANSTSCRGFAVSELLFSPKEPVEEAKHLQDAVKVPLISTANATDSDDDINRESLCGTDESVEAACAPSSTNSEEGAVMLLKSQPVARLSIIKENGMEIAYCTGWLVGCEGHLITNQHCIGNNQDALNTKVEFFAESESCGGSETCDSRGGCPGSAGVAGTTLVAVSEDLDYALVRLGANMSLTNFSGLYEKTGYLQFRGSGAVLNEDIYIPQHPLGYGKRIAWLYNGQPGRVESLTVTECRDDDVGYYVDTQEGSSGSPIIGTSDNNVIALHHCGGCLNGGIPAKSIIEDLTKKGVLPKCTVAGAGESNTTKTL
;
A
#
# COMPACT_ATOMS: atom_id res chain seq x y z
N MET A 1 81.40 16.44 5.33
CA MET A 1 81.06 16.57 6.77
C MET A 1 79.93 17.58 6.91
N GLN A 2 78.68 17.13 7.05
CA GLN A 2 77.66 17.65 7.97
C GLN A 2 76.32 16.95 7.71
N TRP A 3 75.62 16.72 8.82
CA TRP A 3 74.41 15.92 9.03
C TRP A 3 73.10 16.56 8.51
N PRO A 4 72.00 15.80 8.45
CA PRO A 4 70.82 16.13 7.65
C PRO A 4 69.80 17.01 8.39
N ILE A 5 69.01 17.77 7.63
CA ILE A 5 67.77 18.41 8.09
C ILE A 5 66.61 17.51 7.69
N VAL A 6 65.90 17.00 8.70
CA VAL A 6 64.63 16.28 8.54
C VAL A 6 63.53 17.33 8.33
N ILE A 7 62.89 17.32 7.15
CA ILE A 7 61.67 18.09 6.91
C ILE A 7 60.49 17.13 7.04
N LEU A 8 59.73 17.31 8.12
CA LEU A 8 58.46 16.65 8.37
C LEU A 8 57.39 17.35 7.50
N LEU A 9 56.99 16.73 6.39
CA LEU A 9 55.83 17.17 5.60
C LEU A 9 54.58 16.48 6.14
N THR A 10 53.79 17.22 6.92
CA THR A 10 52.44 16.83 7.33
C THR A 10 51.54 16.78 6.10
N ALA A 11 51.08 15.58 5.75
CA ALA A 11 50.03 15.39 4.76
C ALA A 11 48.70 15.92 5.31
N VAL A 12 48.23 17.06 4.79
CA VAL A 12 46.86 17.53 5.01
C VAL A 12 45.96 16.69 4.11
N ALA A 13 45.30 15.69 4.70
CA ALA A 13 44.24 14.96 4.03
C ALA A 13 43.04 15.92 3.87
N PHE A 14 42.84 16.43 2.65
CA PHE A 14 41.57 17.01 2.27
C PHE A 14 40.55 15.87 2.16
N VAL A 15 39.81 15.64 3.24
CA VAL A 15 38.57 14.87 3.17
C VAL A 15 37.55 15.79 2.51
N GLY A 16 37.46 15.72 1.19
CA GLY A 16 36.31 16.26 0.47
C GLY A 16 35.09 15.46 0.90
N VAL A 17 34.31 16.01 1.82
CA VAL A 17 32.95 15.51 2.09
C VAL A 17 32.14 15.83 0.85
N VAL A 18 31.98 14.84 -0.02
CA VAL A 18 30.96 14.88 -1.06
C VAL A 18 29.64 14.74 -0.31
N ALA A 19 28.91 15.84 -0.15
CA ALA A 19 27.54 15.80 0.34
C ALA A 19 26.71 15.00 -0.68
N GLN A 20 26.41 13.73 -0.37
CA GLN A 20 25.42 12.96 -1.10
C GLN A 20 24.06 13.60 -0.82
N THR A 21 23.44 14.18 -1.84
CA THR A 21 22.07 14.67 -1.75
C THR A 21 21.14 13.46 -1.64
N THR A 22 20.62 13.18 -0.44
CA THR A 22 19.76 12.03 -0.10
C THR A 22 18.29 12.20 -0.53
N GLY A 23 18.00 13.12 -1.46
CA GLY A 23 16.64 13.40 -1.91
C GLY A 23 16.04 12.23 -2.70
N GLN A 24 14.78 11.86 -2.40
CA GLN A 24 14.00 10.87 -3.14
C GLN A 24 12.91 11.56 -3.97
N VAL A 25 12.63 11.03 -5.17
CA VAL A 25 11.53 11.47 -6.03
C VAL A 25 10.45 10.41 -5.96
N VAL A 26 9.24 10.80 -5.57
CA VAL A 26 8.04 9.95 -5.62
C VAL A 26 7.19 10.41 -6.79
N GLU A 27 6.95 9.49 -7.71
CA GLU A 27 6.02 9.73 -8.81
C GLU A 27 4.58 9.48 -8.33
N ILE A 28 3.69 10.37 -8.68
CA ILE A 28 2.28 10.34 -8.33
C ILE A 28 1.49 11.01 -9.45
N LEU A 29 0.19 10.77 -9.60
CA LEU A 29 -0.60 11.65 -10.45
C LEU A 29 -1.96 11.94 -9.80
N VAL A 30 -2.07 13.13 -9.23
CA VAL A 30 -3.26 13.57 -8.48
C VAL A 30 -3.59 15.02 -8.84
N GLY A 31 -4.83 15.42 -8.61
CA GLY A 31 -5.26 16.77 -8.94
C GLY A 31 -6.76 16.97 -8.79
N ALA A 32 -7.17 18.23 -8.85
CA ALA A 32 -8.57 18.62 -8.83
C ALA A 32 -8.87 19.50 -10.05
N GLY A 33 -10.04 19.32 -10.66
CA GLY A 33 -10.40 20.00 -11.90
C GLY A 33 -9.76 19.36 -13.14
N CYS A 34 -9.95 20.00 -14.29
CA CYS A 34 -9.32 19.57 -15.52
C CYS A 34 -9.61 18.12 -15.95
N LYS A 35 -8.57 17.31 -16.13
CA LYS A 35 -8.67 15.89 -16.49
C LYS A 35 -9.05 15.00 -15.31
N PHE A 36 -9.05 15.55 -14.10
CA PHE A 36 -9.28 14.82 -12.86
C PHE A 36 -10.74 14.95 -12.40
N SER A 37 -11.32 16.13 -12.51
CA SER A 37 -12.74 16.31 -12.18
C SER A 37 -13.32 17.53 -12.87
N ASN A 38 -14.65 17.65 -12.87
CA ASN A 38 -15.28 18.90 -13.25
C ASN A 38 -15.07 19.91 -12.12
N TYR A 39 -14.15 20.86 -12.32
CA TYR A 39 -13.81 21.89 -11.34
C TYR A 39 -15.02 22.68 -10.81
N THR A 40 -16.01 22.90 -11.68
CA THR A 40 -17.23 23.65 -11.33
C THR A 40 -18.20 22.81 -10.49
N ALA A 41 -18.12 21.48 -10.60
CA ALA A 41 -18.96 20.55 -9.84
C ALA A 41 -18.40 20.22 -8.44
N LEU A 42 -17.14 20.59 -8.15
CA LEU A 42 -16.57 20.43 -6.81
C LEU A 42 -17.40 21.19 -5.76
N PRO A 43 -17.60 20.61 -4.55
CA PRO A 43 -18.42 21.20 -3.52
C PRO A 43 -17.87 22.57 -3.09
N LYS A 44 -18.75 23.45 -2.61
CA LYS A 44 -18.32 24.73 -2.03
C LYS A 44 -17.67 24.47 -0.67
N ALA A 45 -16.52 25.09 -0.44
CA ALA A 45 -15.86 25.01 0.86
C ALA A 45 -16.72 25.66 1.94
N THR A 46 -16.68 25.09 3.14
CA THR A 46 -17.22 25.67 4.37
C THR A 46 -16.07 26.17 5.26
N ALA A 47 -16.38 26.65 6.47
CA ALA A 47 -15.35 27.10 7.40
C ALA A 47 -14.44 25.96 7.89
N THR A 48 -14.91 24.71 7.80
CA THR A 48 -14.23 23.52 8.35
C THR A 48 -13.98 22.44 7.30
N GLU A 49 -14.62 22.51 6.13
CA GLU A 49 -14.49 21.53 5.07
C GLU A 49 -14.02 22.19 3.77
N PRO A 50 -12.86 21.81 3.23
CA PRO A 50 -12.41 22.30 1.95
C PRO A 50 -13.28 21.75 0.81
N SER A 51 -13.23 22.40 -0.35
CA SER A 51 -13.86 21.93 -1.59
C SER A 51 -13.25 20.64 -2.14
N TYR A 52 -12.02 20.35 -1.74
CA TYR A 52 -11.26 19.13 -2.05
C TYR A 52 -10.17 19.01 -0.99
N SER A 53 -9.97 17.82 -0.44
CA SER A 53 -8.89 17.51 0.49
C SER A 53 -8.22 16.22 0.05
N LEU A 54 -6.89 16.22 0.00
CA LEU A 54 -6.10 15.02 -0.27
C LEU A 54 -4.92 14.96 0.70
N GLN A 55 -4.86 13.91 1.50
CA GLN A 55 -3.67 13.56 2.27
C GLN A 55 -2.75 12.65 1.44
N LEU A 56 -1.51 13.09 1.27
CA LEU A 56 -0.43 12.37 0.60
C LEU A 56 0.61 11.95 1.62
N ASP A 57 0.64 10.66 1.93
CA ASP A 57 1.68 10.04 2.75
C ASP A 57 2.31 8.90 1.96
N PRO A 58 3.45 9.14 1.27
CA PRO A 58 4.14 8.10 0.53
C PRO A 58 4.89 7.08 1.42
N GLY A 59 4.81 7.19 2.75
CA GLY A 59 5.49 6.27 3.69
C GLY A 59 6.98 6.53 3.84
N LEU A 60 7.43 7.75 3.54
CA LEU A 60 8.85 8.13 3.63
C LEU A 60 9.26 8.64 5.02
N GLY A 61 8.30 8.77 5.95
CA GLY A 61 8.54 9.26 7.30
C GLY A 61 8.71 10.77 7.37
N LYS A 62 9.28 11.28 8.47
CA LYS A 62 9.40 12.73 8.69
C LYS A 62 10.51 13.35 7.84
N GLY A 63 10.17 14.41 7.12
CA GLY A 63 11.12 15.12 6.29
C GLY A 63 10.58 16.43 5.72
N ILE A 64 11.18 16.86 4.62
CA ILE A 64 10.74 18.01 3.84
C ILE A 64 10.21 17.49 2.50
N TYR A 65 8.97 17.85 2.19
CA TYR A 65 8.29 17.53 0.95
C TYR A 65 8.21 18.75 0.05
N VAL A 66 8.41 18.58 -1.25
CA VAL A 66 8.21 19.61 -2.27
C VAL A 66 7.30 19.04 -3.35
N VAL A 67 6.24 19.78 -3.67
CA VAL A 67 5.21 19.36 -4.63
C VAL A 67 5.53 19.91 -6.00
N HIS A 68 5.60 19.06 -7.03
CA HIS A 68 5.72 19.49 -8.41
C HIS A 68 4.34 19.60 -9.07
N PHE A 69 3.90 20.83 -9.33
CA PHE A 69 2.71 21.10 -10.12
C PHE A 69 3.05 21.10 -11.60
N THR A 70 2.45 20.17 -12.36
CA THR A 70 2.54 20.15 -13.83
C THR A 70 1.44 20.94 -14.50
N GLN A 71 0.43 21.33 -13.73
CA GLN A 71 -0.58 22.28 -14.11
C GLN A 71 -1.13 22.95 -12.86
N PHE A 72 -1.32 24.27 -12.92
CA PHE A 72 -2.00 25.02 -11.87
C PHE A 72 -2.72 26.20 -12.53
N ASN A 73 -4.04 26.25 -12.42
CA ASN A 73 -4.87 27.30 -12.97
C ASN A 73 -6.19 27.37 -12.18
N LEU A 74 -6.17 28.10 -11.07
CA LEU A 74 -7.36 28.32 -10.25
C LEU A 74 -7.99 29.68 -10.57
N PRO A 75 -9.30 29.88 -10.34
CA PRO A 75 -9.88 31.22 -10.25
C PRO A 75 -9.11 32.10 -9.25
N GLU A 76 -9.07 33.40 -9.51
CA GLU A 76 -8.23 34.35 -8.76
C GLU A 76 -8.45 34.30 -7.23
N ALA A 77 -9.70 34.10 -6.81
CA ALA A 77 -10.10 34.07 -5.42
C ALA A 77 -9.99 32.68 -4.76
N ASP A 78 -9.73 31.64 -5.54
CA ASP A 78 -9.59 30.27 -5.03
C ASP A 78 -8.15 30.05 -4.52
N VAL A 79 -8.03 29.25 -3.46
CA VAL A 79 -6.75 29.01 -2.78
C VAL A 79 -6.53 27.51 -2.58
N LEU A 80 -5.33 27.03 -2.94
CA LEU A 80 -4.83 25.72 -2.54
C LEU A 80 -3.92 25.89 -1.33
N ILE A 81 -4.27 25.24 -0.23
CA ILE A 81 -3.45 25.15 0.98
C ILE A 81 -2.66 23.85 0.92
N ILE A 82 -1.35 23.94 1.15
CA ILE A 82 -0.46 22.79 1.34
C ILE A 82 0.11 22.85 2.76
N ARG A 83 -0.06 21.79 3.53
CA ARG A 83 0.46 21.66 4.90
C ARG A 83 1.03 20.28 5.17
N GLY A 84 1.85 20.13 6.20
CA GLY A 84 2.32 18.82 6.67
C GLY A 84 1.16 18.02 7.29
N SER A 85 1.09 16.72 7.03
CA SER A 85 -0.01 15.86 7.51
C SER A 85 -0.07 15.71 9.03
N ASP A 86 1.05 15.89 9.72
CA ASP A 86 1.21 15.83 11.18
C ASP A 86 1.23 17.21 11.85
N ALA A 87 1.06 18.30 11.09
CA ALA A 87 1.16 19.66 11.60
C ALA A 87 -0.12 20.11 12.32
N THR A 88 0.00 20.40 13.62
CA THR A 88 -1.09 20.99 14.45
C THR A 88 -1.13 22.52 14.41
N SER A 89 -0.16 23.17 13.75
CA SER A 89 -0.05 24.64 13.53
C SER A 89 1.00 24.92 12.42
N PRO A 90 0.92 26.01 11.63
CA PRO A 90 1.28 25.91 10.21
C PRO A 90 2.77 26.15 9.88
N PRO A 91 3.27 25.46 8.83
CA PRO A 91 3.71 26.14 7.61
C PRO A 91 2.69 25.88 6.48
N VAL A 92 1.87 26.90 6.19
CA VAL A 92 0.85 26.89 5.13
C VAL A 92 1.50 27.49 3.88
N ALA A 93 1.83 26.66 2.88
CA ALA A 93 2.01 27.20 1.55
C ALA A 93 0.61 27.43 0.98
N ALA A 94 0.19 28.70 0.90
CA ALA A 94 -1.08 29.08 0.29
C ALA A 94 -0.82 29.56 -1.14
N LEU A 95 -1.33 28.82 -2.11
CA LEU A 95 -1.24 29.13 -3.53
C LEU A 95 -2.60 29.65 -4.00
N SER A 96 -2.69 30.96 -4.23
CA SER A 96 -3.88 31.59 -4.82
C SER A 96 -3.82 31.54 -6.34
N GLY A 97 -4.96 31.35 -7.01
CA GLY A 97 -5.07 31.44 -8.47
C GLY A 97 -4.65 32.80 -9.06
N MET A 98 -4.64 33.86 -8.24
CA MET A 98 -4.12 35.17 -8.63
C MET A 98 -2.59 35.22 -8.70
N ASN A 99 -1.90 34.42 -7.89
CA ASN A 99 -0.45 34.53 -7.67
C ASN A 99 0.35 33.36 -8.25
N ALA A 100 -0.30 32.26 -8.61
CA ALA A 100 0.34 31.07 -9.15
C ALA A 100 -0.42 30.55 -10.39
N THR A 101 0.33 30.22 -11.44
CA THR A 101 -0.20 29.56 -12.64
C THR A 101 0.90 28.77 -13.35
N GLY A 102 0.52 27.77 -14.14
CA GLY A 102 1.44 26.99 -14.96
C GLY A 102 2.12 25.85 -14.20
N LYS A 103 3.42 25.66 -14.45
CA LYS A 103 4.23 24.56 -13.89
C LYS A 103 5.25 25.10 -12.91
N PHE A 104 5.31 24.55 -11.69
CA PHE A 104 6.26 25.00 -10.67
C PHE A 104 6.38 24.00 -9.53
N TYR A 105 7.40 24.19 -8.69
CA TYR A 105 7.57 23.47 -7.42
C TYR A 105 7.06 24.33 -6.26
N SER A 106 6.41 23.72 -5.27
CA SER A 106 6.06 24.40 -4.01
C SER A 106 7.30 24.79 -3.20
N SER A 107 7.11 25.58 -2.15
CA SER A 107 8.09 25.63 -1.07
C SER A 107 8.17 24.28 -0.35
N GLY A 108 9.28 24.01 0.35
CA GLY A 108 9.42 22.83 1.20
C GLY A 108 8.43 22.84 2.37
N ILE A 109 7.71 21.73 2.54
CA ILE A 109 6.73 21.50 3.60
C ILE A 109 7.29 20.43 4.53
N ALA A 110 7.49 20.78 5.80
CA ALA A 110 7.94 19.81 6.80
C ALA A 110 6.75 18.99 7.31
N GLY A 111 6.93 17.68 7.44
CA GLY A 111 5.96 16.78 8.04
C GLY A 111 6.29 15.31 7.83
N SER A 112 5.37 14.41 8.18
CA SER A 112 5.41 12.98 7.81
C SER A 112 4.75 12.65 6.46
N GLY A 113 4.24 13.69 5.80
CA GLY A 113 3.48 13.68 4.55
C GLY A 113 2.95 15.09 4.32
N ILE A 114 2.11 15.27 3.29
CA ILE A 114 1.45 16.55 3.04
C ILE A 114 -0.06 16.39 2.86
N THR A 115 -0.81 17.45 3.14
CA THR A 115 -2.23 17.56 2.82
C THR A 115 -2.44 18.73 1.86
N LEU A 116 -3.17 18.48 0.77
CA LEU A 116 -3.60 19.45 -0.24
C LEU A 116 -5.08 19.78 -0.02
N GLU A 117 -5.41 21.04 0.21
CA GLU A 117 -6.79 21.47 0.44
C GLU A 117 -7.17 22.65 -0.46
N LEU A 118 -8.15 22.45 -1.33
CA LEU A 118 -8.67 23.50 -2.20
C LEU A 118 -9.85 24.18 -1.52
N PHE A 119 -9.83 25.51 -1.45
CA PHE A 119 -10.93 26.34 -0.99
C PHE A 119 -11.45 27.18 -2.15
N LYS A 120 -12.64 26.83 -2.65
CA LYS A 120 -13.33 27.62 -3.69
C LYS A 120 -14.01 28.83 -3.07
N ALA A 121 -13.72 30.01 -3.60
CA ALA A 121 -14.41 31.23 -3.20
C ALA A 121 -15.86 31.23 -3.72
N SER A 122 -16.73 31.98 -3.05
CA SER A 122 -18.13 32.16 -3.47
C SER A 122 -18.28 33.05 -4.72
N ALA A 123 -17.20 33.71 -5.16
CA ALA A 123 -17.23 34.61 -6.30
C ALA A 123 -17.30 33.82 -7.62
N PRO A 124 -18.12 34.24 -8.60
CA PRO A 124 -18.19 33.57 -9.90
C PRO A 124 -16.85 33.71 -10.65
N ASP A 125 -16.42 32.61 -11.26
CA ASP A 125 -15.25 32.60 -12.15
C ASP A 125 -15.52 33.50 -13.35
N LYS A 126 -14.73 34.56 -13.52
CA LYS A 126 -14.88 35.56 -14.59
C LYS A 126 -14.17 35.18 -15.89
N ALA A 127 -13.54 34.00 -15.97
CA ALA A 127 -12.71 33.65 -17.11
C ALA A 127 -13.43 33.03 -18.31
N ASN A 128 -12.85 33.24 -19.48
CA ASN A 128 -13.26 32.63 -20.75
C ASN A 128 -13.15 31.10 -20.71
N SER A 129 -14.15 30.43 -21.28
CA SER A 129 -14.46 29.00 -21.18
C SER A 129 -13.47 28.02 -21.83
N THR A 130 -12.28 28.46 -22.26
CA THR A 130 -11.33 27.62 -23.03
C THR A 130 -10.13 27.13 -22.23
N SER A 131 -9.82 27.71 -21.07
CA SER A 131 -8.70 27.26 -20.24
C SER A 131 -9.16 26.34 -19.11
N CYS A 132 -8.51 25.20 -19.00
CA CYS A 132 -8.78 24.17 -18.02
C CYS A 132 -8.55 24.67 -16.59
N ARG A 133 -9.57 24.61 -15.71
CA ARG A 133 -9.49 25.02 -14.30
C ARG A 133 -9.13 23.86 -13.39
N GLY A 134 -8.16 24.07 -12.50
CA GLY A 134 -7.69 23.04 -11.59
C GLY A 134 -6.18 23.03 -11.38
N PHE A 135 -5.68 21.97 -10.76
CA PHE A 135 -4.25 21.70 -10.62
C PHE A 135 -3.94 20.22 -10.85
N ALA A 136 -2.69 19.93 -11.17
CA ALA A 136 -2.14 18.59 -11.39
C ALA A 136 -0.78 18.51 -10.71
N VAL A 137 -0.57 17.48 -9.90
CA VAL A 137 0.69 17.13 -9.26
C VAL A 137 1.20 15.84 -9.89
N SER A 138 2.47 15.81 -10.30
CA SER A 138 3.08 14.59 -10.88
C SER A 138 4.20 13.99 -10.02
N GLU A 139 4.79 14.78 -9.13
CA GLU A 139 5.97 14.37 -8.37
C GLU A 139 5.96 15.01 -6.99
N LEU A 140 6.45 14.27 -6.01
CA LEU A 140 6.84 14.76 -4.70
C LEU A 140 8.34 14.55 -4.53
N LEU A 141 9.08 15.62 -4.28
CA LEU A 141 10.47 15.51 -3.85
C LEU A 141 10.48 15.41 -2.33
N PHE A 142 11.18 14.42 -1.80
CA PHE A 142 11.36 14.21 -0.37
C PHE A 142 12.83 14.34 0.00
N SER A 143 13.10 15.03 1.10
CA SER A 143 14.40 15.01 1.75
C SER A 143 14.20 14.60 3.20
N PRO A 144 14.84 13.51 3.67
CA PRO A 144 14.79 13.16 5.08
C PRO A 144 15.37 14.31 5.88
N LYS A 145 14.67 14.74 6.92
CA LYS A 145 15.22 15.73 7.85
C LYS A 145 16.14 14.95 8.78
N GLU A 146 17.46 14.97 8.53
CA GLU A 146 18.42 14.25 9.38
C GLU A 146 18.12 14.51 10.87
N PRO A 147 17.78 13.48 11.65
CA PRO A 147 18.06 13.49 13.05
C PRO A 147 19.48 12.93 13.21
N VAL A 148 20.40 13.72 13.75
CA VAL A 148 21.68 13.22 14.29
C VAL A 148 21.46 12.27 15.51
N GLU A 149 20.26 11.73 15.70
CA GLU A 149 19.82 11.05 16.93
C GLU A 149 19.01 9.76 16.64
N GLU A 150 19.34 9.02 15.58
CA GLU A 150 18.72 7.69 15.32
C GLU A 150 19.73 6.52 15.31
N ALA A 151 20.94 6.75 15.81
CA ALA A 151 21.93 5.68 16.04
C ALA A 151 22.05 5.24 17.52
N LYS A 152 21.18 5.72 18.41
CA LYS A 152 21.14 5.29 19.81
C LYS A 152 19.71 5.30 20.32
N HIS A 153 19.07 4.14 20.32
CA HIS A 153 18.36 3.61 21.49
C HIS A 153 17.84 2.20 21.18
N LEU A 154 18.73 1.22 21.36
CA LEU A 154 18.36 -0.03 22.02
C LEU A 154 18.36 0.24 23.53
N GLN A 155 17.38 -0.34 24.23
CA GLN A 155 17.24 -0.52 25.68
C GLN A 155 16.23 0.36 26.45
N ASP A 156 15.17 -0.36 26.84
CA ASP A 156 14.57 -0.49 28.19
C ASP A 156 13.24 0.22 28.53
N ALA A 157 12.33 -0.66 28.98
CA ALA A 157 10.91 -0.47 29.33
C ALA A 157 10.65 0.32 30.62
N VAL A 158 9.38 0.70 30.87
CA VAL A 158 8.58 0.40 32.11
C VAL A 158 7.36 1.35 32.31
N LYS A 159 6.15 0.73 32.31
CA LYS A 159 4.90 0.96 33.11
C LYS A 159 3.81 2.04 32.81
N VAL A 160 2.64 1.57 32.29
CA VAL A 160 1.20 1.61 32.79
C VAL A 160 0.50 3.00 33.02
N PRO A 161 -0.86 3.24 32.88
CA PRO A 161 -2.04 2.40 32.49
C PRO A 161 -3.01 2.95 31.38
N LEU A 162 -3.98 2.08 31.03
CA LEU A 162 -5.14 2.15 30.11
C LEU A 162 -6.24 3.20 30.42
N ILE A 163 -6.91 3.71 29.37
CA ILE A 163 -8.39 3.92 29.30
C ILE A 163 -8.89 3.69 27.87
N SER A 164 -9.91 2.83 27.73
CA SER A 164 -10.71 2.55 26.53
C SER A 164 -11.88 3.52 26.36
N THR A 165 -12.32 3.77 25.13
CA THR A 165 -13.74 3.64 24.72
C THR A 165 -13.86 3.68 23.20
N ALA A 166 -14.45 2.63 22.64
CA ALA A 166 -14.90 2.52 21.26
C ALA A 166 -16.16 3.37 21.00
N ASN A 167 -16.35 3.78 19.74
CA ASN A 167 -17.53 3.48 18.94
C ASN A 167 -17.50 4.28 17.62
N ALA A 168 -17.62 3.57 16.50
CA ALA A 168 -18.30 4.07 15.33
C ALA A 168 -18.87 2.88 14.56
N THR A 169 -20.17 2.66 14.74
CA THR A 169 -21.02 1.97 13.76
C THR A 169 -21.15 2.88 12.55
N ASP A 170 -20.94 2.36 11.35
CA ASP A 170 -21.76 2.81 10.23
C ASP A 170 -21.99 1.67 9.25
N SER A 171 -23.23 1.62 8.79
CA SER A 171 -23.79 0.65 7.88
C SER A 171 -24.15 1.38 6.60
N ASP A 172 -23.65 0.94 5.46
CA ASP A 172 -24.31 1.25 4.19
C ASP A 172 -24.18 0.07 3.22
N ASP A 173 -25.32 -0.28 2.64
CA ASP A 173 -25.51 -1.33 1.66
C ASP A 173 -24.87 -0.93 0.32
N ASP A 174 -23.91 -1.70 -0.16
CA ASP A 174 -23.64 -1.81 -1.59
C ASP A 174 -23.13 -3.22 -1.96
N ILE A 175 -23.26 -3.59 -3.23
CA ILE A 175 -23.36 -4.96 -3.75
C ILE A 175 -22.02 -5.75 -3.76
N ASN A 176 -21.02 -5.36 -2.94
CA ASN A 176 -19.73 -6.03 -2.75
C ASN A 176 -19.54 -6.47 -1.29
N ARG A 177 -20.25 -7.50 -0.85
CA ARG A 177 -20.36 -7.86 0.57
C ARG A 177 -19.15 -8.64 1.11
N GLU A 178 -17.95 -8.09 1.22
CA GLU A 178 -16.93 -8.68 2.10
C GLU A 178 -17.47 -8.71 3.54
N SER A 179 -17.63 -9.90 4.12
CA SER A 179 -18.45 -10.07 5.33
C SER A 179 -17.77 -10.94 6.37
N LEU A 180 -17.84 -10.46 7.62
CA LEU A 180 -17.66 -11.31 8.79
C LEU A 180 -18.77 -12.38 8.78
N CYS A 181 -18.37 -13.64 8.82
CA CYS A 181 -19.28 -14.77 8.76
C CYS A 181 -19.72 -15.18 10.18
N GLY A 182 -20.11 -14.20 10.99
CA GLY A 182 -20.35 -14.36 12.42
C GLY A 182 -19.59 -13.30 13.22
N THR A 183 -18.94 -13.73 14.30
CA THR A 183 -17.98 -12.89 15.05
C THR A 183 -16.63 -12.95 14.35
N ASP A 184 -15.90 -11.83 14.26
CA ASP A 184 -14.52 -11.85 13.73
C ASP A 184 -13.62 -12.78 14.57
N GLU A 185 -13.18 -13.87 13.96
CA GLU A 185 -12.26 -14.85 14.54
C GLU A 185 -10.82 -14.65 14.07
N SER A 186 -10.54 -13.60 13.28
CA SER A 186 -9.18 -13.25 12.90
C SER A 186 -8.39 -12.74 14.11
N VAL A 187 -7.07 -12.91 14.06
CA VAL A 187 -6.16 -12.38 15.10
C VAL A 187 -5.08 -11.53 14.45
N GLU A 188 -4.51 -10.60 15.22
CA GLU A 188 -3.29 -9.91 14.80
C GLU A 188 -2.23 -10.92 14.38
N ALA A 189 -1.49 -10.68 13.29
CA ALA A 189 -0.54 -11.65 12.75
C ALA A 189 0.47 -12.14 13.82
N ALA A 190 0.95 -11.23 14.68
CA ALA A 190 1.85 -11.56 15.79
C ALA A 190 1.26 -12.53 16.83
N CYS A 191 -0.08 -12.62 16.93
CA CYS A 191 -0.79 -13.55 17.82
C CYS A 191 -1.00 -14.94 17.23
N ALA A 192 -0.81 -15.14 15.92
CA ALA A 192 -1.06 -16.45 15.30
C ALA A 192 -0.33 -17.61 16.02
N PRO A 193 0.96 -17.51 16.41
CA PRO A 193 1.64 -18.58 17.14
C PRO A 193 1.05 -18.91 18.52
N SER A 194 0.39 -17.95 19.19
CA SER A 194 -0.24 -18.18 20.50
C SER A 194 -1.71 -18.56 20.42
N SER A 195 -2.37 -18.24 19.31
CA SER A 195 -3.82 -18.43 19.12
C SER A 195 -4.18 -19.77 18.46
N THR A 196 -3.20 -20.49 17.90
CA THR A 196 -3.36 -21.83 17.31
C THR A 196 -2.32 -22.81 17.88
N ASN A 197 -2.11 -23.96 17.23
CA ASN A 197 -0.91 -24.76 17.42
C ASN A 197 0.33 -23.88 17.11
N SER A 198 1.27 -23.77 18.05
CA SER A 198 2.39 -22.84 17.97
C SER A 198 3.27 -23.01 16.72
N GLU A 199 3.38 -24.23 16.20
CA GLU A 199 4.14 -24.49 14.97
C GLU A 199 3.40 -23.99 13.73
N GLU A 200 2.11 -24.29 13.62
CA GLU A 200 1.26 -23.86 12.50
C GLU A 200 1.14 -22.33 12.49
N GLY A 201 0.90 -21.71 13.64
CA GLY A 201 0.79 -20.26 13.76
C GLY A 201 2.10 -19.54 13.42
N ALA A 202 3.26 -20.13 13.76
CA ALA A 202 4.56 -19.60 13.35
C ALA A 202 4.76 -19.66 11.83
N VAL A 203 4.29 -20.73 11.18
CA VAL A 203 4.32 -20.83 9.71
C VAL A 203 3.38 -19.82 9.07
N MET A 204 2.16 -19.66 9.59
CA MET A 204 1.20 -18.66 9.10
C MET A 204 1.78 -17.25 9.19
N LEU A 205 2.38 -16.88 10.33
CA LEU A 205 3.05 -15.59 10.51
C LEU A 205 4.19 -15.40 9.51
N LEU A 206 5.08 -16.39 9.35
CA LEU A 206 6.18 -16.33 8.39
C LEU A 206 5.70 -16.16 6.94
N LYS A 207 4.64 -16.90 6.56
CA LYS A 207 4.04 -16.85 5.23
C LYS A 207 3.20 -15.61 4.99
N SER A 208 2.86 -14.87 6.03
CA SER A 208 2.17 -13.57 5.92
C SER A 208 3.11 -12.41 5.61
N GLN A 209 4.44 -12.59 5.73
CA GLN A 209 5.42 -11.51 5.53
C GLN A 209 5.47 -10.88 4.13
N PRO A 210 5.24 -11.60 3.02
CA PRO A 210 5.13 -11.00 1.69
C PRO A 210 3.77 -10.34 1.42
N VAL A 211 2.84 -10.34 2.39
CA VAL A 211 1.53 -9.70 2.29
C VAL A 211 1.62 -8.28 2.81
N ALA A 212 1.08 -7.34 2.02
CA ALA A 212 1.18 -5.91 2.23
C ALA A 212 -0.20 -5.26 2.28
N ARG A 213 -0.27 -4.17 3.05
CA ARG A 213 -1.35 -3.20 2.98
C ARG A 213 -1.15 -2.34 1.75
N LEU A 214 -2.22 -2.15 0.97
CA LEU A 214 -2.26 -1.22 -0.13
C LEU A 214 -3.10 -0.01 0.28
N SER A 215 -2.55 1.19 0.13
CA SER A 215 -3.31 2.44 0.18
C SER A 215 -3.30 3.03 -1.21
N ILE A 216 -4.46 3.05 -1.86
CA ILE A 216 -4.61 3.51 -3.23
C ILE A 216 -5.35 4.83 -3.22
N ILE A 217 -4.72 5.87 -3.76
CA ILE A 217 -5.37 7.16 -3.93
C ILE A 217 -6.28 7.08 -5.16
N LYS A 218 -7.58 6.97 -4.90
CA LYS A 218 -8.67 6.82 -5.87
C LYS A 218 -9.33 8.17 -6.16
N GLU A 219 -10.16 8.18 -7.19
CA GLU A 219 -10.95 9.35 -7.59
C GLU A 219 -10.13 10.65 -7.69
N ASN A 220 -8.90 10.53 -8.19
CA ASN A 220 -7.95 11.64 -8.33
C ASN A 220 -7.58 12.34 -7.02
N GLY A 221 -7.66 11.62 -5.90
CA GLY A 221 -7.32 12.12 -4.59
C GLY A 221 -8.49 12.45 -3.68
N MET A 222 -9.72 12.11 -4.08
CA MET A 222 -10.89 12.31 -3.22
C MET A 222 -11.11 11.15 -2.24
N GLU A 223 -10.48 10.00 -2.49
CA GLU A 223 -10.65 8.80 -1.69
C GLU A 223 -9.32 8.07 -1.51
N ILE A 224 -9.11 7.48 -0.33
CA ILE A 224 -8.04 6.51 -0.10
C ILE A 224 -8.72 5.15 0.14
N ALA A 225 -8.65 4.29 -0.87
CA ALA A 225 -9.08 2.92 -0.75
C ALA A 225 -7.97 2.08 -0.10
N TYR A 226 -8.36 1.16 0.78
CA TYR A 226 -7.46 0.16 1.32
C TYR A 226 -7.75 -1.18 0.69
N CYS A 227 -6.69 -1.91 0.35
CA CYS A 227 -6.76 -3.29 -0.13
C CYS A 227 -5.59 -4.10 0.43
N THR A 228 -5.60 -5.39 0.14
CA THR A 228 -4.49 -6.29 0.40
C THR A 228 -3.81 -6.68 -0.92
N GLY A 229 -2.49 -6.82 -0.89
CA GLY A 229 -1.73 -7.38 -2.01
C GLY A 229 -0.53 -8.14 -1.51
N TRP A 230 0.11 -8.92 -2.37
CA TRP A 230 1.24 -9.75 -1.93
C TRP A 230 2.27 -9.99 -3.02
N LEU A 231 3.53 -10.14 -2.61
CA LEU A 231 4.65 -10.43 -3.51
C LEU A 231 4.48 -11.80 -4.15
N VAL A 232 4.35 -11.81 -5.48
CA VAL A 232 4.20 -13.03 -6.28
C VAL A 232 5.47 -13.28 -7.10
N GLY A 233 6.02 -14.48 -6.93
CA GLY A 233 7.26 -14.86 -7.62
C GLY A 233 8.47 -14.01 -7.24
N CYS A 234 9.55 -14.15 -8.02
CA CYS A 234 10.90 -13.72 -7.64
C CYS A 234 11.42 -12.51 -8.45
N GLU A 235 10.54 -11.73 -9.10
CA GLU A 235 10.93 -10.65 -10.04
C GLU A 235 10.42 -9.24 -9.68
N GLY A 236 9.98 -9.04 -8.44
CA GLY A 236 9.51 -7.76 -7.89
C GLY A 236 8.04 -7.45 -8.20
N HIS A 237 7.22 -8.48 -8.39
CA HIS A 237 5.81 -8.32 -8.72
C HIS A 237 4.92 -8.50 -7.50
N LEU A 238 3.84 -7.74 -7.47
CA LEU A 238 2.77 -7.82 -6.49
C LEU A 238 1.47 -8.07 -7.24
N ILE A 239 0.60 -8.91 -6.67
CA ILE A 239 -0.75 -9.13 -7.17
C ILE A 239 -1.80 -8.71 -6.14
N THR A 240 -2.92 -8.17 -6.62
CA THR A 240 -4.11 -7.75 -5.87
C THR A 240 -5.33 -7.82 -6.81
N ASN A 241 -6.50 -7.32 -6.41
CA ASN A 241 -7.67 -7.28 -7.29
C ASN A 241 -7.62 -6.15 -8.34
N GLN A 242 -8.38 -6.32 -9.43
CA GLN A 242 -8.55 -5.27 -10.42
C GLN A 242 -9.34 -4.10 -9.85
N HIS A 243 -10.38 -4.35 -9.04
CA HIS A 243 -11.12 -3.24 -8.42
C HIS A 243 -10.25 -2.41 -7.46
N CYS A 244 -9.20 -3.01 -6.88
CA CYS A 244 -8.16 -2.31 -6.12
C CYS A 244 -7.22 -1.49 -7.02
N ILE A 245 -6.68 -2.07 -8.10
CA ILE A 245 -5.82 -1.37 -9.07
C ILE A 245 -6.35 -1.60 -10.48
N GLY A 246 -7.21 -0.70 -10.97
CA GLY A 246 -7.90 -0.91 -12.24
C GLY A 246 -7.13 -0.41 -13.45
N ASN A 247 -6.16 0.47 -13.24
CA ASN A 247 -5.51 1.21 -14.31
C ASN A 247 -4.12 1.73 -13.87
N ASN A 248 -3.39 2.33 -14.82
CA ASN A 248 -2.05 2.85 -14.57
C ASN A 248 -2.01 3.97 -13.50
N GLN A 249 -3.08 4.76 -13.40
CA GLN A 249 -3.21 5.84 -12.44
C GLN A 249 -3.32 5.31 -11.02
N ASP A 250 -4.15 4.29 -10.81
CA ASP A 250 -4.28 3.59 -9.53
C ASP A 250 -2.94 2.97 -9.13
N ALA A 251 -2.26 2.29 -10.08
CA ALA A 251 -0.98 1.64 -9.83
C ALA A 251 0.10 2.66 -9.38
N LEU A 252 0.20 3.79 -10.09
CA LEU A 252 1.12 4.86 -9.74
C LEU A 252 0.79 5.48 -8.37
N ASN A 253 -0.49 5.58 -8.05
CA ASN A 253 -1.00 6.16 -6.80
C ASN A 253 -1.09 5.15 -5.64
N THR A 254 -0.56 3.95 -5.80
CA THR A 254 -0.56 2.92 -4.77
C THR A 254 0.68 3.03 -3.90
N LYS A 255 0.49 3.18 -2.58
CA LYS A 255 1.51 2.90 -1.57
C LYS A 255 1.38 1.43 -1.16
N VAL A 256 2.49 0.71 -1.22
CA VAL A 256 2.61 -0.68 -0.75
C VAL A 256 3.35 -0.67 0.58
N GLU A 257 2.76 -1.27 1.61
CA GLU A 257 3.32 -1.26 2.96
C GLU A 257 3.39 -2.68 3.53
N PHE A 258 4.61 -3.20 3.65
CA PHE A 258 4.91 -4.49 4.26
C PHE A 258 5.16 -4.33 5.75
N PHE A 259 4.94 -5.40 6.52
CA PHE A 259 5.10 -5.41 7.98
C PHE A 259 4.22 -4.39 8.71
N ALA A 260 3.11 -3.97 8.11
CA ALA A 260 2.11 -3.17 8.80
C ALA A 260 1.35 -4.06 9.80
N GLU A 261 1.98 -4.41 10.92
CA GLU A 261 1.48 -5.38 11.91
C GLU A 261 2.02 -5.03 13.31
N SER A 262 1.42 -5.58 14.37
CA SER A 262 1.95 -5.41 15.73
C SER A 262 3.32 -6.08 15.86
N GLU A 263 4.22 -5.50 16.66
CA GLU A 263 5.54 -6.11 16.89
C GLU A 263 5.44 -7.37 17.75
N SER A 264 4.41 -7.44 18.59
CA SER A 264 4.15 -8.57 19.48
C SER A 264 2.67 -8.75 19.76
N CYS A 265 2.26 -9.99 20.06
CA CYS A 265 0.88 -10.28 20.39
C CYS A 265 0.43 -9.56 21.66
N GLY A 266 -0.69 -8.81 21.57
CA GLY A 266 -1.20 -8.02 22.69
C GLY A 266 -0.32 -6.81 23.03
N GLY A 267 0.41 -6.31 22.04
CA GLY A 267 1.16 -5.07 22.12
C GLY A 267 0.28 -3.87 22.51
N SER A 268 0.93 -2.76 22.86
CA SER A 268 0.23 -1.51 23.16
C SER A 268 -0.07 -0.67 21.92
N GLU A 269 0.38 -1.13 20.75
CA GLU A 269 0.20 -0.48 19.46
C GLU A 269 -1.29 -0.48 19.05
N THR A 270 -1.72 0.60 18.41
CA THR A 270 -3.07 0.71 17.84
C THR A 270 -3.07 0.17 16.42
N CYS A 271 -3.36 -1.12 16.26
CA CYS A 271 -3.45 -1.76 14.95
C CYS A 271 -4.87 -1.75 14.35
N ASP A 272 -5.91 -1.55 15.16
CA ASP A 272 -7.34 -1.58 14.80
C ASP A 272 -7.86 -0.24 14.24
N SER A 273 -7.02 0.44 13.45
CA SER A 273 -7.36 1.71 12.82
C SER A 273 -6.79 1.77 11.41
N ARG A 274 -7.43 2.53 10.51
CA ARG A 274 -6.93 2.76 9.14
C ARG A 274 -5.50 3.33 9.21
N GLY A 275 -4.53 2.61 8.65
CA GLY A 275 -3.12 3.00 8.72
C GLY A 275 -2.40 2.65 10.03
N GLY A 276 -3.09 2.01 10.99
CA GLY A 276 -2.52 1.57 12.26
C GLY A 276 -1.37 0.58 12.09
N CYS A 277 -0.46 0.54 13.06
CA CYS A 277 0.77 -0.26 13.02
C CYS A 277 1.53 -0.10 11.70
N PRO A 278 2.10 1.09 11.43
CA PRO A 278 2.75 1.40 10.17
C PRO A 278 3.92 0.46 9.90
N GLY A 279 4.03 0.04 8.64
CA GLY A 279 5.01 -0.94 8.21
C GLY A 279 6.42 -0.37 8.10
N SER A 280 7.41 -1.19 8.45
CA SER A 280 8.83 -0.81 8.38
C SER A 280 9.41 -0.80 6.96
N ALA A 281 8.64 -1.27 5.96
CA ALA A 281 9.04 -1.26 4.56
C ALA A 281 7.89 -0.78 3.67
N GLY A 282 8.06 0.41 3.09
CA GLY A 282 7.12 1.02 2.16
C GLY A 282 7.71 1.18 0.76
N VAL A 283 6.91 0.94 -0.27
CA VAL A 283 7.22 1.32 -1.67
C VAL A 283 6.14 2.29 -2.13
N ALA A 284 6.56 3.49 -2.52
CA ALA A 284 5.67 4.47 -3.13
C ALA A 284 5.62 4.28 -4.65
N GLY A 285 4.42 4.06 -5.18
CA GLY A 285 4.16 3.89 -6.60
C GLY A 285 4.49 2.50 -7.12
N THR A 286 3.63 2.02 -8.00
CA THR A 286 3.79 0.75 -8.72
C THR A 286 3.56 0.96 -10.21
N THR A 287 4.06 0.02 -11.02
CA THR A 287 3.83 0.01 -12.47
C THR A 287 2.85 -1.12 -12.80
N LEU A 288 1.72 -0.82 -13.43
CA LEU A 288 0.78 -1.84 -13.87
C LEU A 288 1.41 -2.72 -14.98
N VAL A 289 1.38 -4.02 -14.79
CA VAL A 289 1.92 -5.02 -15.74
C VAL A 289 0.79 -5.71 -16.49
N ALA A 290 -0.24 -6.14 -15.78
CA ALA A 290 -1.43 -6.73 -16.35
C ALA A 290 -2.64 -6.49 -15.46
N VAL A 291 -3.81 -6.44 -16.07
CA VAL A 291 -5.09 -6.33 -15.37
C VAL A 291 -6.12 -7.20 -16.07
N SER A 292 -7.08 -7.73 -15.31
CA SER A 292 -8.22 -8.49 -15.83
C SER A 292 -9.46 -8.13 -15.03
N GLU A 293 -10.45 -7.54 -15.69
CA GLU A 293 -11.76 -7.26 -15.12
C GLU A 293 -12.54 -8.57 -14.92
N ASP A 294 -12.53 -9.47 -15.91
CA ASP A 294 -13.20 -10.79 -15.86
C ASP A 294 -12.70 -11.68 -14.72
N LEU A 295 -11.40 -11.59 -14.40
CA LEU A 295 -10.77 -12.39 -13.34
C LEU A 295 -10.51 -11.57 -12.07
N ASP A 296 -10.97 -10.32 -12.02
CA ASP A 296 -10.72 -9.33 -10.96
C ASP A 296 -9.31 -9.40 -10.33
N TYR A 297 -8.26 -9.39 -11.16
CA TYR A 297 -6.87 -9.32 -10.68
C TYR A 297 -6.10 -8.20 -11.38
N ALA A 298 -5.13 -7.64 -10.65
CA ALA A 298 -4.11 -6.74 -11.15
C ALA A 298 -2.72 -7.22 -10.73
N LEU A 299 -1.84 -7.38 -11.72
CA LEU A 299 -0.41 -7.62 -11.52
C LEU A 299 0.33 -6.30 -11.70
N VAL A 300 1.04 -5.88 -10.67
CA VAL A 300 1.89 -4.69 -10.69
C VAL A 300 3.33 -5.06 -10.40
N ARG A 301 4.26 -4.22 -10.82
CA ARG A 301 5.67 -4.27 -10.42
C ARG A 301 5.93 -3.16 -9.41
N LEU A 302 6.67 -3.47 -8.35
CA LEU A 302 7.05 -2.48 -7.36
C LEU A 302 7.95 -1.40 -7.97
N GLY A 303 7.69 -0.14 -7.60
CA GLY A 303 8.39 1.03 -8.12
C GLY A 303 7.78 1.57 -9.42
N ALA A 304 7.95 2.88 -9.63
CA ALA A 304 7.54 3.57 -10.84
C ALA A 304 8.65 3.54 -11.92
N ASN A 305 8.27 3.68 -13.19
CA ASN A 305 9.16 3.75 -14.36
C ASN A 305 10.10 2.57 -14.63
N MET A 306 9.79 1.37 -14.12
CA MET A 306 10.58 0.15 -14.34
C MET A 306 12.08 0.29 -13.99
N SER A 307 12.48 1.29 -13.19
CA SER A 307 13.85 1.36 -12.70
C SER A 307 14.11 0.09 -11.89
N LEU A 308 15.14 -0.66 -12.29
CA LEU A 308 15.50 -1.95 -11.70
C LEU A 308 15.92 -1.71 -10.24
N THR A 309 14.93 -1.64 -9.36
CA THR A 309 15.14 -1.62 -7.92
C THR A 309 15.64 -3.00 -7.54
N ASN A 310 16.78 -3.08 -6.86
CA ASN A 310 17.26 -4.36 -6.37
C ASN A 310 16.33 -4.84 -5.25
N PHE A 311 15.41 -5.75 -5.57
CA PHE A 311 14.46 -6.32 -4.62
C PHE A 311 15.09 -7.37 -3.68
N SER A 312 16.40 -7.66 -3.79
CA SER A 312 17.05 -8.67 -2.95
C SER A 312 16.87 -8.37 -1.45
N GLY A 313 17.06 -7.11 -1.03
CA GLY A 313 16.89 -6.72 0.37
C GLY A 313 15.43 -6.77 0.85
N LEU A 314 14.46 -6.59 -0.05
CA LEU A 314 13.04 -6.78 0.28
C LEU A 314 12.74 -8.28 0.43
N TYR A 315 13.19 -9.09 -0.51
CA TYR A 315 12.98 -10.55 -0.50
C TYR A 315 13.71 -11.27 0.62
N GLU A 316 14.88 -10.79 1.06
CA GLU A 316 15.56 -11.29 2.26
C GLU A 316 14.71 -11.14 3.52
N LYS A 317 13.86 -10.10 3.59
CA LYS A 317 12.99 -9.82 4.73
C LYS A 317 11.62 -10.48 4.59
N THR A 318 11.02 -10.40 3.41
CA THR A 318 9.61 -10.75 3.17
C THR A 318 9.43 -12.13 2.53
N GLY A 319 10.39 -12.59 1.73
CA GLY A 319 10.17 -13.67 0.78
C GLY A 319 9.14 -13.32 -0.29
N TYR A 320 8.49 -14.33 -0.85
CA TYR A 320 7.38 -14.19 -1.80
C TYR A 320 6.47 -15.41 -1.67
N LEU A 321 5.23 -15.29 -2.14
CA LEU A 321 4.32 -16.41 -2.26
C LEU A 321 4.30 -16.96 -3.67
N GLN A 322 3.86 -18.20 -3.77
CA GLN A 322 3.68 -18.93 -5.01
C GLN A 322 2.27 -19.47 -5.07
N PHE A 323 1.70 -19.48 -6.27
CA PHE A 323 0.47 -20.19 -6.54
C PHE A 323 0.69 -21.70 -6.55
N ARG A 324 -0.29 -22.44 -6.05
CA ARG A 324 -0.38 -23.89 -6.25
C ARG A 324 -0.95 -24.16 -7.64
N GLY A 325 -0.13 -24.70 -8.55
CA GLY A 325 -0.52 -24.92 -9.94
C GLY A 325 -1.70 -25.89 -10.14
N SER A 326 -1.95 -26.78 -9.18
CA SER A 326 -3.11 -27.68 -9.20
C SER A 326 -4.42 -27.01 -8.79
N GLY A 327 -4.37 -25.81 -8.19
CA GLY A 327 -5.52 -25.12 -7.62
C GLY A 327 -5.98 -25.67 -6.27
N ALA A 328 -7.14 -25.17 -5.82
CA ALA A 328 -7.80 -25.57 -4.58
C ALA A 328 -8.39 -26.99 -4.65
N VAL A 329 -8.45 -27.65 -3.49
CA VAL A 329 -9.08 -28.95 -3.28
C VAL A 329 -10.22 -28.78 -2.27
N LEU A 330 -11.38 -29.36 -2.57
CA LEU A 330 -12.54 -29.30 -1.67
C LEU A 330 -12.21 -29.90 -0.28
N ASN A 331 -12.67 -29.23 0.77
CA ASN A 331 -12.45 -29.53 2.19
C ASN A 331 -11.01 -29.37 2.70
N GLU A 332 -10.09 -28.79 1.92
CA GLU A 332 -8.76 -28.49 2.46
C GLU A 332 -8.80 -27.30 3.43
N ASP A 333 -7.98 -27.36 4.48
CA ASP A 333 -7.87 -26.28 5.47
C ASP A 333 -7.10 -25.08 4.87
N ILE A 334 -7.55 -23.88 5.21
CA ILE A 334 -7.02 -22.62 4.67
C ILE A 334 -6.72 -21.59 5.76
N TYR A 335 -5.88 -20.62 5.42
CA TYR A 335 -5.71 -19.38 6.17
C TYR A 335 -5.52 -18.19 5.23
N ILE A 336 -5.88 -17.01 5.71
CA ILE A 336 -5.95 -15.76 4.93
C ILE A 336 -5.26 -14.66 5.73
N PRO A 337 -3.98 -14.36 5.43
CA PRO A 337 -3.34 -13.12 5.89
C PRO A 337 -3.88 -11.92 5.10
N GLN A 338 -4.29 -10.87 5.81
CA GLN A 338 -5.08 -9.77 5.24
C GLN A 338 -4.94 -8.45 6.02
N HIS A 339 -5.34 -7.35 5.40
CA HIS A 339 -5.45 -6.01 6.02
C HIS A 339 -6.90 -5.50 6.01
N PRO A 340 -7.80 -6.12 6.81
CA PRO A 340 -9.20 -5.70 6.86
C PRO A 340 -9.28 -4.26 7.36
N LEU A 341 -10.16 -3.47 6.75
CA LEU A 341 -10.40 -2.06 7.01
C LEU A 341 -9.15 -1.17 6.90
N GLY A 342 -8.08 -1.65 6.25
CA GLY A 342 -6.78 -0.96 6.23
C GLY A 342 -6.03 -1.03 7.57
N TYR A 343 -6.37 -1.96 8.45
CA TYR A 343 -5.76 -2.14 9.76
C TYR A 343 -4.36 -2.76 9.66
N GLY A 344 -3.71 -2.93 10.82
CA GLY A 344 -2.57 -3.81 10.95
C GLY A 344 -2.94 -5.24 10.52
N LYS A 345 -1.95 -6.01 10.07
CA LYS A 345 -2.14 -7.32 9.46
C LYS A 345 -2.83 -8.27 10.43
N ARG A 346 -3.85 -8.95 9.94
CA ARG A 346 -4.57 -10.00 10.65
C ARG A 346 -4.49 -11.29 9.85
N ILE A 347 -4.58 -12.41 10.54
CA ILE A 347 -4.65 -13.74 9.94
C ILE A 347 -5.98 -14.35 10.38
N ALA A 348 -6.80 -14.74 9.40
CA ALA A 348 -8.02 -15.51 9.64
C ALA A 348 -7.79 -16.96 9.20
N TRP A 349 -8.17 -17.93 10.04
CA TRP A 349 -8.06 -19.36 9.74
C TRP A 349 -9.16 -20.19 10.39
N LEU A 350 -10.12 -19.54 11.06
CA LEU A 350 -11.23 -20.18 11.74
C LEU A 350 -12.55 -19.82 11.07
N TYR A 351 -13.52 -20.71 11.26
CA TYR A 351 -14.93 -20.45 11.07
C TYR A 351 -15.73 -21.21 12.13
N ASN A 352 -16.48 -20.49 12.96
CA ASN A 352 -17.20 -21.01 14.13
C ASN A 352 -16.32 -21.86 15.06
N GLY A 353 -15.09 -21.39 15.33
CA GLY A 353 -14.11 -22.03 16.20
C GLY A 353 -13.50 -23.32 15.66
N GLN A 354 -13.73 -23.64 14.38
CA GLN A 354 -13.11 -24.77 13.68
C GLN A 354 -12.16 -24.28 12.59
N PRO A 355 -11.14 -25.05 12.18
CA PRO A 355 -10.31 -24.72 11.03
C PRO A 355 -11.16 -24.40 9.80
N GLY A 356 -10.94 -23.23 9.21
CA GLY A 356 -11.58 -22.79 7.99
C GLY A 356 -11.17 -23.63 6.79
N ARG A 357 -12.10 -23.81 5.84
CA ARG A 357 -11.92 -24.74 4.72
C ARG A 357 -12.41 -24.19 3.41
N VAL A 358 -11.95 -24.82 2.33
CA VAL A 358 -12.61 -24.74 1.01
C VAL A 358 -13.93 -25.52 1.07
N GLU A 359 -15.04 -24.81 0.96
CA GLU A 359 -16.41 -25.33 1.04
C GLU A 359 -17.05 -25.51 -0.34
N SER A 360 -16.55 -24.80 -1.35
CA SER A 360 -17.01 -24.93 -2.74
C SER A 360 -15.86 -24.70 -3.72
N LEU A 361 -15.97 -25.27 -4.91
CA LEU A 361 -15.13 -24.96 -6.08
C LEU A 361 -15.91 -24.24 -7.18
N THR A 362 -17.17 -23.90 -6.91
CA THR A 362 -18.08 -23.20 -7.81
C THR A 362 -19.04 -22.35 -6.97
N VAL A 363 -18.70 -21.09 -6.70
CA VAL A 363 -19.59 -20.15 -6.00
C VAL A 363 -20.46 -19.42 -7.03
N THR A 364 -21.76 -19.30 -6.81
CA THR A 364 -22.65 -18.62 -7.77
C THR A 364 -22.94 -17.16 -7.43
N GLU A 365 -22.70 -16.74 -6.18
CA GLU A 365 -23.00 -15.38 -5.71
C GLU A 365 -21.91 -14.37 -6.07
N CYS A 366 -20.71 -14.87 -6.39
CA CYS A 366 -19.58 -14.10 -6.89
C CYS A 366 -19.40 -14.42 -8.37
N ARG A 367 -18.44 -15.28 -8.72
CA ARG A 367 -18.27 -15.83 -10.06
C ARG A 367 -18.32 -17.34 -10.04
N ASP A 368 -19.02 -17.93 -11.01
CA ASP A 368 -19.41 -19.35 -11.07
C ASP A 368 -18.29 -20.38 -10.78
N ASP A 369 -17.03 -20.08 -11.06
CA ASP A 369 -15.87 -20.96 -10.84
C ASP A 369 -14.98 -20.55 -9.65
N ASP A 370 -15.45 -19.65 -8.78
CA ASP A 370 -14.71 -19.24 -7.59
C ASP A 370 -14.62 -20.35 -6.54
N VAL A 371 -13.51 -20.31 -5.79
CA VAL A 371 -13.30 -21.10 -4.58
C VAL A 371 -14.09 -20.47 -3.44
N GLY A 372 -15.00 -21.23 -2.83
CA GLY A 372 -15.88 -20.80 -1.76
C GLY A 372 -15.38 -21.17 -0.37
N TYR A 373 -15.50 -20.26 0.60
CA TYR A 373 -15.13 -20.49 2.01
C TYR A 373 -15.88 -19.53 2.95
N TYR A 374 -15.87 -19.81 4.27
CA TYR A 374 -16.51 -18.97 5.30
C TYR A 374 -15.53 -18.28 6.25
N VAL A 375 -14.22 -18.37 6.00
CA VAL A 375 -13.20 -17.65 6.78
C VAL A 375 -13.41 -16.15 6.64
N ASP A 376 -13.37 -15.45 7.77
CA ASP A 376 -13.71 -14.01 7.88
C ASP A 376 -12.84 -13.12 7.00
N THR A 377 -13.50 -12.19 6.30
CA THR A 377 -12.90 -11.07 5.56
C THR A 377 -13.77 -9.82 5.72
N GLN A 378 -13.22 -8.64 5.42
CA GLN A 378 -13.94 -7.36 5.49
C GLN A 378 -13.40 -6.43 4.41
N GLU A 379 -14.06 -5.29 4.17
CA GLU A 379 -13.55 -4.24 3.26
C GLU A 379 -12.04 -4.05 3.42
N GLY A 380 -11.28 -4.16 2.32
CA GLY A 380 -9.82 -4.05 2.32
C GLY A 380 -9.07 -5.38 2.43
N SER A 381 -9.79 -6.47 2.69
CA SER A 381 -9.32 -7.83 2.48
C SER A 381 -9.21 -8.19 0.99
N SER A 382 -9.87 -7.47 0.10
CA SER A 382 -9.72 -7.57 -1.36
C SER A 382 -8.26 -7.76 -1.77
N GLY A 383 -7.96 -8.85 -2.47
CA GLY A 383 -6.65 -9.19 -2.99
C GLY A 383 -5.81 -10.05 -2.03
N SER A 384 -6.37 -10.44 -0.89
CA SER A 384 -5.70 -11.34 0.05
C SER A 384 -5.46 -12.72 -0.57
N PRO A 385 -4.29 -13.34 -0.31
CA PRO A 385 -4.04 -14.71 -0.74
C PRO A 385 -4.83 -15.68 0.14
N ILE A 386 -5.54 -16.60 -0.48
CA ILE A 386 -6.12 -17.77 0.20
C ILE A 386 -5.08 -18.88 0.12
N ILE A 387 -4.56 -19.31 1.27
CA ILE A 387 -3.41 -20.22 1.34
C ILE A 387 -3.86 -21.56 1.93
N GLY A 388 -3.53 -22.66 1.25
CA GLY A 388 -3.77 -24.00 1.78
C GLY A 388 -2.72 -24.35 2.85
N THR A 389 -3.17 -24.81 4.02
CA THR A 389 -2.28 -25.09 5.17
C THR A 389 -1.28 -26.23 4.89
N SER A 390 -1.64 -27.15 3.99
CA SER A 390 -0.87 -28.37 3.71
C SER A 390 0.49 -28.12 3.04
N ASP A 391 0.59 -27.07 2.22
CA ASP A 391 1.82 -26.74 1.48
C ASP A 391 2.20 -25.25 1.53
N ASN A 392 1.35 -24.41 2.13
CA ASN A 392 1.53 -22.96 2.25
C ASN A 392 1.68 -22.25 0.91
N ASN A 393 1.03 -22.76 -0.14
CA ASN A 393 0.89 -22.14 -1.45
C ASN A 393 -0.49 -21.53 -1.63
N VAL A 394 -0.56 -20.45 -2.41
CA VAL A 394 -1.80 -19.72 -2.69
C VAL A 394 -2.67 -20.53 -3.64
N ILE A 395 -3.90 -20.82 -3.23
CA ILE A 395 -4.87 -21.61 -4.01
C ILE A 395 -5.91 -20.73 -4.71
N ALA A 396 -6.14 -19.51 -4.21
CA ALA A 396 -7.05 -18.53 -4.78
C ALA A 396 -6.74 -17.10 -4.31
N LEU A 397 -7.30 -16.10 -4.97
CA LEU A 397 -7.23 -14.67 -4.63
C LEU A 397 -8.59 -14.19 -4.15
N HIS A 398 -8.72 -13.73 -2.91
CA HIS A 398 -9.99 -13.19 -2.40
C HIS A 398 -10.42 -11.97 -3.23
N HIS A 399 -11.72 -11.85 -3.53
CA HIS A 399 -12.26 -10.70 -4.25
C HIS A 399 -13.73 -10.35 -3.95
N CYS A 400 -14.49 -11.29 -3.39
CA CYS A 400 -15.93 -11.15 -3.23
C CYS A 400 -16.44 -11.87 -1.98
N GLY A 401 -17.60 -11.44 -1.46
CA GLY A 401 -18.26 -12.10 -0.34
C GLY A 401 -19.76 -11.86 -0.23
N GLY A 402 -20.32 -12.41 0.86
CA GLY A 402 -21.73 -12.26 1.25
C GLY A 402 -22.17 -13.23 2.35
N CYS A 403 -21.20 -13.73 3.13
CA CYS A 403 -21.14 -14.97 3.93
C CYS A 403 -20.34 -16.08 3.24
N LEU A 404 -20.81 -16.65 2.12
CA LEU A 404 -19.92 -17.54 1.34
C LEU A 404 -18.96 -16.66 0.54
N ASN A 405 -17.74 -16.50 1.07
CA ASN A 405 -16.69 -15.73 0.42
C ASN A 405 -16.20 -16.44 -0.84
N GLY A 406 -15.84 -15.66 -1.86
CA GLY A 406 -15.36 -16.11 -3.16
C GLY A 406 -13.90 -15.71 -3.40
N GLY A 407 -13.12 -16.65 -3.92
CA GLY A 407 -11.76 -16.44 -4.35
C GLY A 407 -11.51 -16.91 -5.78
N ILE A 408 -10.91 -16.04 -6.61
CA ILE A 408 -10.55 -16.38 -7.98
C ILE A 408 -9.52 -17.51 -7.95
N PRO A 409 -9.75 -18.64 -8.65
CA PRO A 409 -8.83 -19.77 -8.62
C PRO A 409 -7.43 -19.40 -9.12
N ALA A 410 -6.40 -19.83 -8.38
CA ALA A 410 -5.00 -19.61 -8.77
C ALA A 410 -4.70 -20.05 -10.21
N LYS A 411 -5.29 -21.17 -10.61
CA LYS A 411 -5.15 -21.73 -11.96
C LYS A 411 -5.62 -20.77 -13.05
N SER A 412 -6.77 -20.13 -12.86
CA SER A 412 -7.33 -19.17 -13.82
C SER A 412 -6.41 -17.95 -13.99
N ILE A 413 -5.84 -17.46 -12.90
CA ILE A 413 -4.86 -16.34 -12.92
C ILE A 413 -3.57 -16.78 -13.61
N ILE A 414 -3.03 -17.96 -13.31
CA ILE A 414 -1.81 -18.50 -13.94
C ILE A 414 -2.01 -18.63 -15.46
N GLU A 415 -3.13 -19.19 -15.89
CA GLU A 415 -3.44 -19.39 -17.31
C GLU A 415 -3.52 -18.07 -18.07
N ASP A 416 -4.20 -17.06 -17.50
CA ASP A 416 -4.34 -15.75 -18.12
C ASP A 416 -3.01 -14.97 -18.16
N LEU A 417 -2.23 -14.98 -17.08
CA LEU A 417 -0.89 -14.36 -17.05
C LEU A 417 0.08 -15.05 -18.03
N THR A 418 0.00 -16.38 -18.17
CA THR A 418 0.78 -17.14 -19.14
C THR A 418 0.39 -16.75 -20.56
N LYS A 419 -0.92 -16.68 -20.85
CA LYS A 419 -1.46 -16.27 -22.15
C LYS A 419 -1.06 -14.84 -22.51
N LYS A 420 -1.01 -13.93 -21.54
CA LYS A 420 -0.52 -12.55 -21.69
C LYS A 420 1.00 -12.46 -21.83
N GLY A 421 1.75 -13.53 -21.55
CA GLY A 421 3.21 -13.56 -21.63
C GLY A 421 3.93 -12.78 -20.53
N VAL A 422 3.26 -12.58 -19.39
CA VAL A 422 3.72 -11.72 -18.28
C VAL A 422 3.72 -12.44 -16.93
N LEU A 423 3.59 -13.77 -16.92
CA LEU A 423 3.72 -14.58 -15.71
C LEU A 423 5.14 -14.42 -15.12
N PRO A 424 5.31 -13.85 -13.92
CA PRO A 424 6.63 -13.68 -13.32
C PRO A 424 7.31 -15.04 -13.07
N LYS A 425 8.64 -15.06 -13.04
CA LYS A 425 9.37 -16.27 -12.60
C LYS A 425 9.05 -16.62 -11.15
N CYS A 426 9.21 -17.90 -10.82
CA CYS A 426 8.91 -18.46 -9.51
C CYS A 426 7.45 -18.29 -9.06
N THR A 427 6.51 -17.96 -9.96
CA THR A 427 5.09 -17.74 -9.60
C THR A 427 4.37 -19.02 -9.21
N VAL A 428 4.72 -20.17 -9.80
CA VAL A 428 4.03 -21.46 -9.57
C VAL A 428 4.97 -22.40 -8.81
N ALA A 429 4.49 -22.91 -7.67
CA ALA A 429 5.24 -23.88 -6.87
C ALA A 429 5.49 -25.17 -7.66
N GLY A 430 6.71 -25.73 -7.56
CA GLY A 430 7.07 -27.00 -8.19
C GLY A 430 7.27 -26.99 -9.72
N ALA A 431 7.00 -25.87 -10.42
CA ALA A 431 7.20 -25.76 -11.87
C ALA A 431 8.68 -25.72 -12.31
N GLY A 432 9.62 -25.74 -11.35
CA GLY A 432 11.08 -25.66 -11.57
C GLY A 432 11.85 -26.98 -11.53
N GLU A 433 11.21 -28.13 -11.32
CA GLU A 433 11.87 -29.45 -11.29
C GLU A 433 11.51 -30.35 -12.48
N SER A 434 11.40 -29.78 -13.68
CA SER A 434 11.32 -30.57 -14.91
C SER A 434 12.55 -30.32 -15.79
N ASN A 435 13.36 -31.37 -15.93
CA ASN A 435 14.51 -31.55 -16.84
C ASN A 435 15.83 -30.85 -16.53
N THR A 436 16.50 -31.28 -15.46
CA THR A 436 17.95 -31.59 -15.56
C THR A 436 18.26 -32.88 -14.79
N THR A 437 18.02 -34.02 -15.44
CA THR A 437 18.71 -35.26 -15.09
C THR A 437 19.44 -35.79 -16.32
N LYS A 438 20.72 -36.13 -16.11
CA LYS A 438 21.76 -36.64 -17.01
C LYS A 438 22.58 -35.52 -17.67
N THR A 439 23.88 -35.43 -17.41
CA THR A 439 24.83 -36.55 -17.49
C THR A 439 25.87 -36.49 -16.37
N LEU A 440 26.23 -37.68 -15.87
CA LEU A 440 27.41 -37.95 -15.04
C LEU A 440 28.70 -37.48 -15.71
#